data_AF-A0A0E9LZJ5-F1
#
_entry.id   AF-A0A0E9LZJ5-F1
#
_cell.length_a   1.000
_cell.length_b   1.000
_cell.length_c   1.000
_cell.angle_alpha   90.00
_cell.angle_beta   90.00
_cell.angle_gamma   90.00
#
_symmetry.space_group_name_H-M   'P 1'
#
loop_
_entity.id
_entity.type
_entity.pdbx_description
1 polymer ?
#
loop_
_entity_poly.entity_id
_entity_poly.type
_entity_poly.pdbx_seq_one_letter_code
_entity_poly.pdbx_strand_id
1 'polypeptide(L)'
;MDIDDFKRLPGFPGNIVSGKDLDLKVEDFYRHNFWDPIRGDQICNQQMAESLFDFCVNAGVRTGVAIAQGVLEVSTDGVVGPVTLGRLNAIDGDFFLAAFTLGKIARYIHLVKKRPANSRFFYGWVRRAMGDI
;
A
#
# COMPACT_ATOMS: atom_id res chain seq x y z
N MET A 1 21.32 -18.04 0.63
CA MET A 1 21.08 -17.62 2.03
C MET A 1 19.89 -16.68 2.01
N ASP A 2 18.86 -16.96 2.79
CA ASP A 2 17.64 -16.14 2.86
C ASP A 2 17.75 -15.07 3.96
N ILE A 3 16.85 -14.09 3.98
CA ILE A 3 16.74 -13.09 5.04
C ILE A 3 16.57 -13.71 6.41
N ASP A 4 15.90 -14.87 6.49
CA ASP A 4 15.70 -15.61 7.74
C ASP A 4 16.97 -16.28 8.25
N ASP A 5 17.92 -16.60 7.37
CA ASP A 5 19.24 -17.07 7.77
C ASP A 5 20.04 -15.90 8.39
N PHE A 6 19.97 -14.70 7.80
CA PHE A 6 20.66 -13.51 8.31
C PHE A 6 20.15 -13.05 9.68
N LYS A 7 18.84 -13.18 9.95
CA LYS A 7 18.23 -12.86 11.26
C LYS A 7 18.80 -13.68 12.40
N ARG A 8 19.30 -14.89 12.12
CA ARG A 8 19.86 -15.81 13.13
C ARG A 8 21.34 -15.52 13.42
N LEU A 9 21.98 -14.68 12.61
CA LEU A 9 23.37 -14.29 12.77
C LEU A 9 23.48 -12.97 13.56
N PRO A 10 24.55 -12.76 14.35
CA PRO A 10 24.81 -11.49 15.03
C PRO A 10 24.90 -10.31 14.04
N GLY A 11 24.50 -9.12 14.49
CA GLY A 11 24.65 -7.88 13.71
C GLY A 11 23.52 -7.58 12.73
N PHE A 12 22.40 -8.31 12.77
CA PHE A 12 21.21 -7.99 11.98
C PHE A 12 20.64 -6.59 12.33
N PRO A 13 20.24 -5.76 11.36
CA PRO A 13 20.23 -6.01 9.91
C PRO A 13 21.53 -5.66 9.15
N GLY A 14 22.57 -5.16 9.84
CA GLY A 14 23.82 -4.75 9.22
C GLY A 14 24.66 -5.88 8.63
N ASN A 15 24.30 -7.13 8.90
CA ASN A 15 24.92 -8.33 8.34
C ASN A 15 24.30 -8.81 7.03
N ILE A 16 23.25 -8.14 6.54
CA ILE A 16 22.63 -8.48 5.26
C ILE A 16 23.61 -8.17 4.13
N VAL A 17 24.01 -9.20 3.42
CA VAL A 17 24.74 -9.05 2.15
C VAL A 17 23.71 -9.00 1.05
N SER A 18 23.40 -7.79 0.56
CA SER A 18 22.53 -7.65 -0.60
C SER A 18 23.22 -8.21 -1.85
N GLY A 19 22.45 -8.94 -2.65
CA GLY A 19 22.88 -9.55 -3.90
C GLY A 19 21.67 -9.93 -4.74
N LYS A 20 21.89 -10.17 -6.03
CA LYS A 20 20.83 -10.35 -7.04
C LYS A 20 19.75 -11.35 -6.63
N ASP A 21 20.12 -12.47 -5.99
CA ASP A 21 19.14 -13.48 -5.56
C ASP A 21 18.25 -13.00 -4.41
N LEU A 22 18.78 -12.21 -3.47
CA LEU A 22 18.00 -11.65 -2.37
C LEU A 22 17.07 -10.56 -2.89
N ASP A 23 17.54 -9.72 -3.80
CA ASP A 23 16.73 -8.66 -4.41
C ASP A 23 15.53 -9.25 -5.17
N LEU A 24 15.74 -10.31 -5.97
CA LEU A 24 14.67 -11.02 -6.68
C LEU A 24 13.63 -11.62 -5.72
N LYS A 25 14.07 -12.20 -4.60
CA LYS A 25 13.14 -12.73 -3.58
C LYS A 25 12.30 -11.64 -2.92
N VAL A 26 12.88 -10.47 -2.68
CA VAL A 26 12.16 -9.32 -2.11
C VAL A 26 11.15 -8.78 -3.14
N GLU A 27 11.53 -8.67 -4.41
CA GLU A 27 10.62 -8.28 -5.48
C GLU A 27 9.45 -9.26 -5.60
N ASP A 28 9.73 -10.56 -5.66
CA ASP A 28 8.71 -11.61 -5.71
C ASP A 28 7.77 -11.53 -4.50
N PHE A 29 8.31 -11.29 -3.30
CA PHE A 29 7.49 -11.11 -2.11
C PHE A 29 6.50 -9.95 -2.27
N TYR A 30 6.95 -8.77 -2.71
CA TYR A 30 6.07 -7.63 -2.90
C TYR A 30 5.06 -7.83 -4.02
N ARG A 31 5.49 -8.44 -5.13
CA ARG A 31 4.63 -8.75 -6.26
C ARG A 31 3.46 -9.64 -5.82
N HIS A 32 3.76 -10.80 -5.27
CA HIS A 32 2.75 -11.79 -4.90
C HIS A 32 1.84 -11.33 -3.75
N ASN A 33 2.37 -10.60 -2.77
CA ASN A 33 1.62 -10.27 -1.55
C ASN A 33 0.86 -8.94 -1.63
N PHE A 34 1.23 -8.04 -2.56
CA PHE A 34 0.65 -6.70 -2.62
C PHE A 34 0.29 -6.24 -4.03
N TRP A 35 1.17 -6.41 -5.03
CA TRP A 35 0.91 -5.94 -6.40
C TRP A 35 -0.15 -6.78 -7.13
N ASP A 36 -0.01 -8.10 -7.13
CA ASP A 36 -0.94 -9.00 -7.81
C ASP A 36 -2.33 -9.00 -7.16
N PRO A 37 -2.47 -8.97 -5.82
CA PRO A 37 -3.78 -8.84 -5.16
C PRO A 37 -4.56 -7.57 -5.51
N ILE A 38 -3.87 -6.48 -5.84
CA ILE A 38 -4.52 -5.25 -6.33
C ILE A 38 -4.67 -5.22 -7.85
N ARG A 39 -4.20 -6.27 -8.56
CA ARG A 39 -4.14 -6.36 -10.02
C ARG A 39 -3.39 -5.17 -10.62
N GLY A 40 -2.26 -4.79 -10.03
CA GLY A 40 -1.54 -3.56 -10.36
C GLY A 40 -1.21 -3.42 -11.86
N ASP A 41 -0.81 -4.51 -12.53
CA ASP A 41 -0.51 -4.52 -13.98
C ASP A 41 -1.72 -4.16 -14.86
N GLN A 42 -2.94 -4.20 -14.32
CA GLN A 42 -4.19 -3.96 -15.05
C GLN A 42 -4.80 -2.59 -14.76
N ILE A 43 -4.19 -1.80 -13.86
CA ILE A 43 -4.60 -0.44 -13.57
C ILE A 43 -3.91 0.48 -14.60
N CYS A 44 -4.70 1.15 -15.44
CA CYS A 44 -4.17 1.92 -16.58
C CYS A 44 -3.36 3.15 -16.17
N ASN A 45 -3.65 3.73 -15.00
CA ASN A 45 -2.91 4.86 -14.47
C ASN A 45 -1.84 4.37 -13.47
N GLN A 46 -0.57 4.50 -13.86
CA GLN A 46 0.57 4.02 -13.07
C GLN A 46 0.64 4.66 -11.68
N GLN A 47 0.40 5.98 -11.57
CA GLN A 47 0.47 6.68 -10.27
C GLN A 47 -0.63 6.18 -9.32
N MET A 48 -1.82 5.90 -9.84
CA MET A 48 -2.89 5.28 -9.03
C MET A 48 -2.51 3.89 -8.55
N ALA A 49 -1.91 3.07 -9.41
CA ALA A 49 -1.46 1.72 -9.06
C ALA A 49 -0.38 1.76 -7.97
N GLU A 50 0.61 2.64 -8.12
CA GLU A 50 1.69 2.85 -7.15
C GLU A 50 1.18 3.38 -5.81
N SER A 51 0.30 4.38 -5.82
CA SER A 51 -0.28 4.94 -4.59
C SER A 51 -1.12 3.89 -3.83
N LEU A 52 -1.90 3.09 -4.56
CA LEU A 52 -2.66 1.98 -3.97
C LEU A 52 -1.73 0.90 -3.39
N PHE A 53 -0.69 0.52 -4.13
CA PHE A 53 0.31 -0.45 -3.70
C PHE A 53 1.04 0.00 -2.43
N ASP A 54 1.62 1.20 -2.41
CA ASP A 54 2.35 1.72 -1.24
C ASP A 54 1.47 1.74 0.00
N PHE A 55 0.22 2.20 -0.14
CA PHE A 55 -0.69 2.21 0.98
C PHE A 55 -1.09 0.80 1.42
N CYS A 56 -1.25 -0.15 0.50
CA CYS A 56 -1.51 -1.56 0.83
C CYS A 56 -0.33 -2.21 1.56
N VAL A 57 0.92 -1.86 1.23
CA VAL A 57 2.11 -2.30 1.98
C VAL A 57 2.07 -1.81 3.43
N ASN A 58 1.66 -0.56 3.63
CA ASN A 58 1.60 0.05 4.97
C ASN A 58 0.38 -0.39 5.81
N ALA A 59 -0.79 -0.55 5.18
CA ALA A 59 -2.08 -0.74 5.87
C ALA A 59 -2.70 -2.14 5.68
N GLY A 60 -2.09 -2.98 4.85
CA GLY A 60 -2.62 -4.26 4.38
C GLY A 60 -3.56 -4.10 3.18
N VAL A 61 -3.49 -5.04 2.24
CA VAL A 61 -4.25 -5.05 0.97
C VAL A 61 -5.75 -4.79 1.20
N ARG A 62 -6.39 -5.57 2.07
CA ARG A 62 -7.83 -5.43 2.35
C ARG A 62 -8.21 -4.02 2.79
N THR A 63 -7.40 -3.40 3.66
CA THR A 63 -7.65 -2.03 4.14
C THR A 63 -7.48 -1.02 3.02
N GLY A 64 -6.38 -1.10 2.27
CA GLY A 64 -6.10 -0.15 1.19
C GLY A 64 -7.14 -0.21 0.08
N VAL A 65 -7.48 -1.42 -0.36
CA VAL A 65 -8.51 -1.64 -1.38
C VAL A 65 -9.88 -1.19 -0.89
N ALA A 66 -10.26 -1.43 0.37
CA ALA A 66 -11.54 -0.97 0.89
C ALA A 66 -11.67 0.57 0.90
N ILE A 67 -10.58 1.29 1.17
CA ILE A 67 -10.57 2.76 1.07
C ILE A 67 -10.71 3.20 -0.39
N ALA A 68 -9.97 2.58 -1.32
CA ALA A 68 -10.10 2.86 -2.74
C ALA A 68 -11.52 2.59 -3.24
N GLN A 69 -12.14 1.47 -2.85
CA GLN A 69 -13.52 1.14 -3.19
C GLN A 69 -14.53 2.17 -2.66
N GLY A 70 -14.26 2.77 -1.49
CA GLY A 70 -15.05 3.89 -0.97
C GLY A 70 -14.98 5.13 -1.86
N VAL A 71 -13.81 5.45 -2.41
CA VAL A 71 -13.62 6.55 -3.39
C VAL A 71 -14.35 6.25 -4.71
N LEU A 72 -14.32 4.99 -5.14
CA LEU A 72 -14.94 4.53 -6.38
C LEU A 72 -16.46 4.31 -6.26
N GLU A 73 -17.03 4.51 -5.07
CA GLU A 73 -18.45 4.29 -4.75
C GLU A 73 -18.95 2.88 -5.13
N VAL A 74 -18.13 1.86 -4.84
CA VAL A 74 -18.48 0.44 -5.01
C VAL A 74 -18.53 -0.29 -3.67
N SER A 75 -18.96 -1.55 -3.67
CA SER A 75 -18.94 -2.39 -2.47
C SER A 75 -17.52 -2.49 -1.90
N THR A 76 -17.39 -2.36 -0.59
CA THR A 76 -16.11 -2.26 0.13
C THR A 76 -15.67 -3.60 0.74
N ASP A 77 -15.48 -4.61 -0.10
CA ASP A 77 -15.04 -5.96 0.30
C ASP A 77 -13.51 -6.13 0.42
N GLY A 78 -12.76 -5.09 0.04
CA GLY A 78 -11.30 -5.07 0.06
C GLY A 78 -10.64 -5.97 -0.99
N VAL A 79 -11.34 -6.33 -2.08
CA VAL A 79 -10.81 -7.13 -3.19
C VAL A 79 -10.90 -6.37 -4.51
N VAL A 80 -9.82 -6.35 -5.30
CA VAL A 80 -9.88 -5.79 -6.66
C VAL A 80 -10.50 -6.80 -7.63
N GLY A 81 -11.82 -6.90 -7.59
CA GLY A 81 -12.62 -7.64 -8.57
C GLY A 81 -12.82 -6.87 -9.89
N PRO A 82 -13.51 -7.47 -10.89
CA PRO A 82 -13.76 -6.82 -12.19
C PRO A 82 -14.46 -5.46 -12.07
N VAL A 83 -15.38 -5.29 -11.11
CA VAL A 83 -16.10 -4.03 -10.89
C VAL A 83 -15.15 -2.94 -10.38
N THR A 84 -14.35 -3.24 -9.36
CA THR A 84 -13.36 -2.30 -8.81
C THR A 84 -12.33 -1.91 -9.86
N LEU A 85 -11.79 -2.88 -10.61
CA LEU A 85 -10.84 -2.63 -11.68
C LEU A 85 -11.44 -1.75 -12.80
N GLY A 86 -12.66 -2.05 -13.22
CA GLY A 86 -13.36 -1.24 -14.23
C GLY A 86 -13.55 0.21 -13.79
N ARG A 87 -13.84 0.46 -12.50
CA ARG A 87 -13.95 1.82 -11.95
C ARG A 87 -12.60 2.51 -11.82
N LEU A 88 -11.56 1.81 -11.37
CA LEU A 88 -10.19 2.35 -11.33
C LEU A 88 -9.73 2.84 -12.71
N ASN A 89 -10.08 2.11 -13.77
CA ASN A 89 -9.68 2.47 -15.13
C ASN A 89 -10.58 3.51 -15.80
N ALA A 90 -11.69 3.90 -15.18
CA ALA A 90 -12.65 4.86 -15.72
C ALA A 90 -12.70 6.20 -14.96
N ILE A 91 -12.18 6.24 -13.74
CA ILE A 91 -12.15 7.44 -12.91
C ILE A 91 -11.04 8.40 -13.36
N ASP A 92 -11.26 9.70 -13.15
CA ASP A 92 -10.21 10.70 -13.29
C ASP A 92 -9.08 10.44 -12.28
N GLY A 93 -7.83 10.45 -12.76
CA GLY A 93 -6.68 10.05 -11.97
C GLY A 93 -6.36 11.01 -10.83
N ASP A 94 -6.38 12.31 -11.12
CA ASP A 94 -6.07 13.36 -10.13
C ASP A 94 -7.14 13.38 -9.03
N PHE A 95 -8.41 13.26 -9.41
CA PHE A 95 -9.50 13.11 -8.46
C PHE A 95 -9.33 11.88 -7.57
N PHE A 96 -9.02 10.71 -8.15
CA PHE A 96 -8.81 9.50 -7.36
C PHE A 96 -7.65 9.67 -6.38
N LEU A 97 -6.50 10.19 -6.80
CA LEU A 97 -5.32 10.38 -5.95
C LEU A 97 -5.62 11.34 -4.79
N ALA A 98 -6.31 12.44 -5.07
CA ALA A 98 -6.74 13.39 -4.04
C ALA A 98 -7.70 12.76 -3.03
N ALA A 99 -8.77 12.11 -3.52
CA ALA A 99 -9.78 11.47 -2.67
C ALA A 99 -9.21 10.30 -1.87
N PHE A 100 -8.36 9.47 -2.49
CA PHE A 100 -7.70 8.35 -1.83
C PHE A 100 -6.76 8.83 -0.72
N THR A 101 -6.04 9.93 -0.93
CA THR A 101 -5.21 10.56 0.10
C THR A 101 -6.02 11.06 1.29
N LEU A 102 -7.18 11.67 1.06
CA LEU A 102 -8.09 12.01 2.15
C LEU A 102 -8.56 10.76 2.91
N GLY A 103 -8.83 9.67 2.20
CA GLY A 103 -9.12 8.36 2.79
C GLY A 103 -7.99 7.82 3.68
N LYS A 104 -6.74 7.88 3.19
CA LYS A 104 -5.53 7.51 3.96
C LYS A 104 -5.42 8.34 5.26
N ILE A 105 -5.61 9.65 5.18
CA ILE A 105 -5.57 10.56 6.33
C ILE A 105 -6.69 10.25 7.32
N ALA A 106 -7.93 10.03 6.85
CA ALA A 106 -9.06 9.65 7.70
C ALA A 106 -8.78 8.35 8.46
N ARG A 107 -8.14 7.37 7.82
CA ARG A 107 -7.68 6.14 8.46
C ARG A 107 -6.65 6.41 9.55
N TYR A 108 -5.65 7.25 9.30
CA TYR A 108 -4.65 7.61 10.32
C TYR A 108 -5.29 8.32 11.52
N ILE A 109 -6.23 9.24 11.30
CA ILE A 109 -7.00 9.89 12.38
C ILE A 109 -7.73 8.83 13.21
N HIS A 110 -8.40 7.87 12.56
CA HIS A 110 -9.07 6.77 13.26
C HIS A 110 -8.10 5.93 14.11
N LEU A 111 -6.92 5.60 13.58
CA LEU A 111 -5.90 4.83 14.31
C LEU A 111 -5.37 5.58 15.54
N VAL A 112 -5.21 6.90 15.46
CA VAL A 112 -4.82 7.74 16.60
C VAL A 112 -5.95 7.82 17.63
N LYS A 113 -7.20 7.99 17.20
CA LYS A 113 -8.37 7.96 18.11
C LYS A 113 -8.49 6.63 18.85
N LYS A 114 -8.26 5.51 18.15
CA LYS A 114 -8.31 4.17 18.76
C LYS A 114 -7.12 3.90 19.69
N ARG A 115 -5.93 4.41 19.36
CA ARG A 115 -4.72 4.28 20.18
C ARG A 115 -3.92 5.59 20.14
N PRO A 116 -4.09 6.47 21.15
CA PRO A 116 -3.43 7.78 21.17
C PRO A 116 -1.90 7.73 21.07
N ALA A 117 -1.27 6.63 21.51
CA ALA A 117 0.18 6.42 21.40
C ALA A 117 0.71 6.41 19.94
N ASN A 118 -0.17 6.29 18.94
CA ASN A 118 0.17 6.38 17.52
C ASN A 118 0.38 7.83 17.05
N SER A 119 0.02 8.85 17.84
CA SER A 119 0.18 10.27 17.47
C SER A 119 1.62 10.63 17.09
N ARG A 120 2.61 9.95 17.68
CA ARG A 120 4.04 10.11 17.34
C ARG A 120 4.36 9.85 15.87
N PHE A 121 3.58 9.00 15.19
CA PHE A 121 3.79 8.64 13.78
C PHE A 121 2.91 9.46 12.83
N PHE A 122 1.87 10.12 13.36
CA PHE A 122 0.81 10.74 12.57
C PHE A 122 1.34 11.77 11.57
N TYR A 123 2.22 12.67 12.00
CA TYR A 123 2.81 13.68 11.11
C TYR A 123 3.55 13.03 9.93
N GLY A 124 4.35 11.98 10.20
CA GLY A 124 5.07 11.25 9.17
C GLY A 124 4.15 10.51 8.20
N TRP A 125 3.06 9.94 8.69
CA TRP A 125 2.04 9.29 7.86
C TRP A 125 1.32 10.27 6.94
N VAL A 126 0.90 11.43 7.46
CA VAL A 126 0.25 12.48 6.66
C VAL A 126 1.21 13.04 5.61
N ARG A 127 2.46 13.32 5.99
CA ARG A 127 3.47 13.84 5.06
C ARG A 127 3.72 12.89 3.87
N ARG A 128 3.78 11.57 4.11
CA ARG A 128 3.92 10.59 3.02
C ARG A 128 2.69 10.54 2.14
N ALA A 129 1.50 10.43 2.73
CA ALA A 129 0.26 10.37 1.96
C ALA A 129 0.03 11.60 1.08
N MET A 130 0.44 12.79 1.54
CA MET A 130 0.37 14.04 0.77
C MET A 130 1.43 14.16 -0.33
N GLY A 131 2.50 13.36 -0.29
CA GLY A 131 3.53 13.34 -1.34
C GLY A 131 3.14 12.50 -2.56
N ASP A 132 2.01 11.80 -2.49
CA ASP A 132 1.45 10.97 -3.58
C ASP A 132 0.56 11.79 -4.54
N ILE A 133 0.42 13.10 -4.30
CA ILE A 133 -0.30 14.08 -5.13
C ILE A 133 0.67 15.22 -5.44
#